data_AF-A0AA35U0L3-F1
#
_entry.id   AF-A0AA35U0L3-F1
#
_cell.length_a   1.000
_cell.length_b   1.000
_cell.length_c   1.000
_cell.angle_alpha   90.00
_cell.angle_beta   90.00
_cell.angle_gamma   90.00
#
_symmetry.space_group_name_H-M   'P 1'
#
loop_
_entity.id
_entity.type
_entity.pdbx_description
1 polymer ?
#
loop_
_entity_poly.entity_id
_entity_poly.type
_entity_poly.pdbx_seq_one_letter_code
_entity_poly.pdbx_strand_id
1 'polypeptide(L)'
;MLSDYWYAFQQELFPRLESELGPMGERYELFVAVLELVRVEALLPYFRGQVGRPEEDRAALARAFIAKAVFDIPTTRGLIERLEVDGRLWRLCGWSGAGRLPSEATFSRAFSEFAESGLASRLHETLIARTMDGHLVEHISRDATAIEAREKAAPKPKAAKPKRRKRGRPRKGEARAKEPSRLERQLTMSLPQMLADLPRACDVGTKRNAKGHTTSWIVYGRPR
;
A
#
# COMPACT_ATOMS: atom_id res chain seq x y z
N MET A 1 22.07 4.67 -7.92
CA MET A 1 20.84 4.68 -8.74
C MET A 1 19.82 5.74 -8.33
N LEU A 2 19.31 5.85 -7.09
CA LEU A 2 18.52 7.04 -6.69
C LEU A 2 19.30 8.36 -6.93
N SER A 3 20.61 8.33 -6.73
CA SER A 3 21.52 9.45 -6.98
C SER A 3 21.60 9.88 -8.45
N ASP A 4 21.47 8.96 -9.41
CA ASP A 4 21.65 9.28 -10.84
C ASP A 4 20.39 9.92 -11.42
N TYR A 5 19.22 9.41 -11.02
CA TYR A 5 17.92 10.03 -11.34
C TYR A 5 17.78 11.40 -10.66
N TRP A 6 18.16 11.50 -9.39
CA TRP A 6 18.13 12.79 -8.68
C TRP A 6 19.06 13.83 -9.31
N TYR A 7 20.24 13.40 -9.76
CA TYR A 7 21.15 14.27 -10.51
C TYR A 7 20.55 14.73 -11.84
N ALA A 8 19.92 13.83 -12.61
CA ALA A 8 19.22 14.19 -13.85
C ALA A 8 18.05 15.15 -13.60
N PHE A 9 17.28 14.96 -12.51
CA PHE A 9 16.21 15.88 -12.12
C PHE A 9 16.73 17.28 -11.84
N GLN A 10 17.80 17.40 -11.05
CA GLN A 10 18.39 18.67 -10.65
C GLN A 10 19.09 19.42 -11.80
N GLN A 11 19.78 18.69 -12.69
CA GLN A 11 20.59 19.31 -13.74
C GLN A 11 19.80 19.61 -15.02
N GLU A 12 18.77 18.83 -15.34
CA GLU A 12 18.07 18.95 -16.63
C GLU A 12 16.59 19.30 -16.50
N LEU A 13 15.84 18.58 -15.64
CA LEU A 13 14.38 18.70 -15.61
C LEU A 13 13.91 19.96 -14.89
N PHE A 14 14.37 20.19 -13.65
CA PHE A 14 13.92 21.34 -12.87
C PHE A 14 14.29 22.68 -13.50
N PRO A 15 15.53 22.91 -13.99
CA PRO A 15 15.87 24.18 -14.63
C PRO A 15 15.00 24.51 -15.84
N ARG A 16 14.63 23.51 -16.65
CA ARG A 16 13.72 23.69 -17.80
C ARG A 16 12.31 24.04 -17.35
N LEU A 17 11.77 23.32 -16.37
CA LEU A 17 10.43 23.57 -15.84
C LEU A 17 10.34 24.93 -15.13
N GLU A 18 11.36 25.34 -14.40
CA GLU A 18 11.42 26.65 -13.75
C GLU A 18 11.45 27.79 -14.77
N SER A 19 12.10 27.59 -15.92
CA SER A 19 12.06 28.56 -17.01
C SER A 19 10.64 28.76 -17.58
N GLU A 20 9.77 27.75 -17.52
CA GLU A 20 8.41 27.81 -18.09
C GLU A 20 7.32 28.14 -17.05
N LEU A 21 7.49 27.68 -15.80
CA LEU A 21 6.49 27.77 -14.74
C LEU A 21 6.89 28.77 -13.63
N GLY A 22 8.14 29.21 -13.60
CA GLY A 22 8.75 29.98 -12.52
C GLY A 22 9.33 29.10 -11.42
N PRO A 23 9.94 29.70 -10.38
CA PRO A 23 10.61 28.97 -9.31
C PRO A 23 9.65 28.01 -8.61
N MET A 24 10.12 26.77 -8.41
CA MET A 24 9.35 25.70 -7.80
C MET A 24 9.76 25.51 -6.33
N GLY A 25 8.77 25.21 -5.47
CA GLY A 25 9.04 24.83 -4.08
C GLY A 25 9.27 23.33 -3.96
N GLU A 26 9.85 22.89 -2.85
CA GLU A 26 10.19 21.48 -2.58
C GLU A 26 9.03 20.50 -2.86
N ARG A 27 7.79 20.88 -2.54
CA ARG A 27 6.61 20.02 -2.80
C ARG A 27 6.30 19.86 -4.29
N TYR A 28 6.56 20.88 -5.11
CA TYR A 28 6.38 20.79 -6.56
C TYR A 28 7.50 19.97 -7.19
N GLU A 29 8.73 20.12 -6.73
CA GLU A 29 9.85 19.26 -7.15
C GLU A 29 9.57 17.79 -6.83
N LEU A 30 9.10 17.51 -5.61
CA LEU A 30 8.66 16.17 -5.22
C LEU A 30 7.53 15.67 -6.13
N PHE A 31 6.53 16.50 -6.41
CA PHE A 31 5.43 16.12 -7.30
C PHE A 31 5.92 15.76 -8.71
N VAL A 32 6.80 16.58 -9.29
CA VAL A 32 7.40 16.32 -10.61
C VAL A 32 8.23 15.03 -10.60
N ALA A 33 9.05 14.82 -9.57
CA ALA A 33 9.85 13.60 -9.43
C ALA A 33 8.95 12.36 -9.32
N VAL A 34 7.84 12.45 -8.58
CA VAL A 34 6.85 11.37 -8.47
C VAL A 34 6.22 11.10 -9.84
N LEU A 35 5.79 12.12 -10.58
CA LEU A 35 5.21 11.93 -11.91
C LEU A 35 6.16 11.21 -12.87
N GLU A 36 7.44 11.60 -12.88
CA GLU A 36 8.45 10.99 -13.77
C GLU A 36 8.81 9.56 -13.36
N LEU A 37 8.84 9.25 -12.06
CA LEU A 37 9.07 7.87 -11.59
C LEU A 37 7.89 6.95 -11.89
N VAL A 38 6.68 7.47 -11.66
CA VAL A 38 5.43 6.73 -11.74
C VAL A 38 5.02 6.45 -13.18
N ARG A 39 5.10 7.45 -14.07
CA ARG A 39 4.62 7.40 -15.46
C ARG A 39 3.25 6.73 -15.57
N VAL A 40 2.28 7.29 -14.85
CA VAL A 40 0.92 6.72 -14.67
C VAL A 40 0.20 6.45 -15.99
N GLU A 41 0.56 7.17 -17.03
CA GLU A 41 0.02 7.06 -18.39
C GLU A 41 0.27 5.69 -19.01
N ALA A 42 1.34 5.00 -18.60
CA ALA A 42 1.65 3.66 -19.10
C ALA A 42 0.65 2.59 -18.62
N LEU A 43 -0.08 2.88 -17.53
CA LEU A 43 -1.07 1.97 -16.93
C LEU A 43 -2.51 2.34 -17.27
N LEU A 44 -2.72 3.48 -17.92
CA LEU A 44 -4.02 3.94 -18.35
C LEU A 44 -4.32 3.43 -19.76
N PRO A 45 -5.56 2.96 -20.02
CA PRO A 45 -5.94 2.54 -21.35
C PRO A 45 -5.80 3.71 -22.34
N TYR A 46 -5.17 3.41 -23.47
CA TYR A 46 -4.98 4.36 -24.55
C TYR A 46 -6.27 4.44 -25.39
N PHE A 47 -7.11 5.44 -25.13
CA PHE A 47 -8.39 5.64 -25.84
C PHE A 47 -8.19 6.32 -27.21
N ARG A 48 -7.50 5.68 -28.16
CA ARG A 48 -7.65 6.02 -29.59
C ARG A 48 -8.64 5.05 -30.25
N GLY A 49 -9.73 5.60 -30.81
CA GLY A 49 -10.59 4.87 -31.76
C GLY A 49 -11.91 4.32 -31.22
N GLN A 50 -12.38 4.73 -30.04
CA GLN A 50 -13.78 4.48 -29.66
C GLN A 50 -14.70 5.51 -30.34
N VAL A 51 -15.85 5.04 -30.84
CA VAL A 51 -16.89 5.90 -31.43
C VAL A 51 -17.64 6.59 -30.28
N GLY A 52 -17.34 7.86 -30.02
CA GLY A 52 -17.94 8.66 -28.94
C GLY A 52 -17.16 9.94 -28.63
N ARG A 53 -17.67 10.77 -27.70
CA ARG A 53 -16.91 11.92 -27.16
C ARG A 53 -15.64 11.37 -26.49
N PRO A 54 -14.43 11.80 -26.87
CA PRO A 54 -13.20 11.37 -26.21
C PRO A 54 -13.36 11.53 -24.69
N GLU A 55 -13.07 10.49 -23.92
CA GLU A 55 -13.07 10.62 -22.47
C GLU A 55 -11.97 11.62 -22.09
N GLU A 56 -12.39 12.80 -21.61
CA GLU A 56 -11.46 13.86 -21.24
C GLU A 56 -10.48 13.34 -20.17
N ASP A 57 -9.19 13.48 -20.51
CA ASP A 57 -7.97 13.40 -19.70
C ASP A 57 -8.01 12.52 -18.43
N ARG A 58 -8.26 11.21 -18.57
CA ARG A 58 -7.98 10.25 -17.49
C ARG A 58 -6.53 10.33 -17.00
N ALA A 59 -5.59 10.63 -17.90
CA ALA A 59 -4.21 10.89 -17.54
C ALA A 59 -4.09 12.11 -16.61
N ALA A 60 -4.69 13.25 -16.95
CA ALA A 60 -4.62 14.44 -16.09
C ALA A 60 -5.36 14.26 -14.76
N LEU A 61 -6.49 13.55 -14.76
CA LEU A 61 -7.20 13.19 -13.54
C LEU A 61 -6.35 12.27 -12.64
N ALA A 62 -5.65 11.30 -13.21
CA ALA A 62 -4.74 10.44 -12.46
C ALA A 62 -3.57 11.25 -11.87
N ARG A 63 -2.95 12.15 -12.65
CA ARG A 63 -1.91 13.07 -12.14
C ARG A 63 -2.44 14.00 -11.04
N ALA A 64 -3.69 14.46 -11.16
CA ALA A 64 -4.33 15.26 -10.13
C ALA A 64 -4.60 14.48 -8.84
N PHE A 65 -4.94 13.19 -8.92
CA PHE A 65 -5.04 12.35 -7.73
C PHE A 65 -3.67 12.06 -7.10
N ILE A 66 -2.60 11.96 -7.90
CA ILE A 66 -1.23 11.92 -7.38
C ILE A 66 -0.90 13.24 -6.67
N ALA A 67 -1.26 14.38 -7.27
CA ALA A 67 -1.10 15.70 -6.63
C ALA A 67 -1.86 15.75 -5.29
N LYS A 68 -3.10 15.26 -5.24
CA LYS A 68 -3.88 15.17 -4.01
C LYS A 68 -3.10 14.47 -2.89
N ALA A 69 -2.41 13.36 -3.21
CA ALA A 69 -1.60 12.62 -2.25
C ALA A 69 -0.30 13.36 -1.86
N VAL A 70 0.41 13.95 -2.83
CA VAL A 70 1.69 14.65 -2.58
C VAL A 70 1.49 15.96 -1.79
N PHE A 71 0.41 16.69 -2.07
CA PHE A 71 0.10 17.95 -1.41
C PHE A 71 -0.75 17.77 -0.13
N ASP A 72 -1.06 16.53 0.26
CA ASP A 72 -1.88 16.18 1.43
C ASP A 72 -3.25 16.89 1.44
N ILE A 73 -3.91 16.90 0.28
CA ILE A 73 -5.22 17.53 0.13
C ILE A 73 -6.29 16.52 0.55
N PRO A 74 -7.09 16.79 1.60
CA PRO A 74 -7.99 15.77 2.17
C PRO A 74 -9.17 15.46 1.24
N THR A 75 -9.74 16.47 0.59
CA THR A 75 -11.01 16.36 -0.15
C THR A 75 -10.84 16.56 -1.64
N THR A 76 -11.71 15.93 -2.44
CA THR A 76 -11.72 16.11 -3.90
C THR A 76 -12.11 17.54 -4.28
N ARG A 77 -13.04 18.15 -3.54
CA ARG A 77 -13.38 19.56 -3.71
C ARG A 77 -12.18 20.48 -3.45
N GLY A 78 -11.40 20.24 -2.40
CA GLY A 78 -10.18 21.00 -2.13
C GLY A 78 -9.13 20.86 -3.25
N LEU A 79 -9.06 19.69 -3.89
CA LEU A 79 -8.21 19.48 -5.07
C LEU A 79 -8.69 20.34 -6.25
N ILE A 80 -10.00 20.37 -6.50
CA ILE A 80 -10.61 21.16 -7.58
C ILE A 80 -10.34 22.66 -7.35
N GLU A 81 -10.66 23.17 -6.17
CA GLU A 81 -10.42 24.58 -5.79
C GLU A 81 -8.93 24.94 -5.91
N ARG A 82 -8.02 24.02 -5.53
CA ARG A 82 -6.58 24.24 -5.69
C ARG A 82 -6.16 24.30 -7.15
N LEU A 83 -6.69 23.42 -8.00
CA LEU A 83 -6.40 23.38 -9.44
C LEU A 83 -6.92 24.62 -10.19
N GLU A 84 -8.02 25.22 -9.73
CA GLU A 84 -8.56 26.46 -10.32
C GLU A 84 -7.67 27.68 -10.01
N VAL A 85 -7.11 27.74 -8.79
CA VAL A 85 -6.27 28.87 -8.37
C VAL A 85 -4.83 28.70 -8.87
N ASP A 86 -4.32 27.47 -8.89
CA ASP A 86 -2.93 27.16 -9.17
C ASP A 86 -2.72 26.69 -10.62
N GLY A 87 -2.50 27.67 -11.49
CA GLY A 87 -2.19 27.41 -12.91
C GLY A 87 -0.92 26.59 -13.15
N ARG A 88 0.01 26.49 -12.18
CA ARG A 88 1.20 25.65 -12.32
C ARG A 88 0.83 24.19 -12.09
N LEU A 89 0.10 23.91 -11.01
CA LEU A 89 -0.39 22.56 -10.72
C LEU A 89 -1.29 22.04 -11.84
N TRP A 90 -2.13 22.93 -12.38
CA TRP A 90 -2.95 22.68 -13.56
C TRP A 90 -2.12 22.19 -14.76
N ARG A 91 -1.08 22.95 -15.13
CA ARG A 91 -0.18 22.60 -16.24
C ARG A 91 0.60 21.32 -15.98
N LEU A 92 1.09 21.11 -14.75
CA LEU A 92 1.83 19.90 -14.36
C LEU A 92 0.96 18.64 -14.40
N CYS A 93 -0.34 18.76 -14.15
CA CYS A 93 -1.28 17.66 -14.37
C CYS A 93 -1.51 17.37 -15.86
N GLY A 94 -1.06 18.25 -16.75
CA GLY A 94 -1.11 18.08 -18.21
C GLY A 94 -2.33 18.68 -18.87
N TRP A 95 -3.09 19.52 -18.17
CA TRP A 95 -4.12 20.31 -18.82
C TRP A 95 -3.49 21.50 -19.55
N SER A 96 -3.61 21.51 -20.88
CA SER A 96 -3.09 22.57 -21.75
C SER A 96 -4.21 23.51 -22.20
N GLY A 97 -4.16 24.78 -21.78
CA GLY A 97 -5.05 25.86 -22.24
C GLY A 97 -6.09 26.35 -21.22
N ALA A 98 -6.91 27.32 -21.64
CA ALA A 98 -8.04 27.88 -20.88
C ALA A 98 -9.27 26.94 -20.89
N GLY A 99 -9.03 25.64 -20.67
CA GLY A 99 -10.08 24.63 -20.55
C GLY A 99 -10.80 24.75 -19.21
N ARG A 100 -12.11 24.45 -19.18
CA ARG A 100 -12.86 24.39 -17.92
C ARG A 100 -12.48 23.12 -17.15
N LEU A 101 -12.19 23.25 -15.87
CA LEU A 101 -11.94 22.10 -14.98
C LEU A 101 -13.14 21.14 -15.01
N PRO A 102 -12.91 19.81 -15.12
CA PRO A 102 -13.98 18.84 -15.03
C PRO A 102 -14.77 18.99 -13.72
N SER A 103 -16.06 18.71 -13.79
CA SER A 103 -16.93 18.77 -12.61
C SER A 103 -16.50 17.75 -11.54
N GLU A 104 -16.91 17.99 -10.28
CA GLU A 104 -16.69 17.04 -9.19
C GLU A 104 -17.26 15.65 -9.49
N ALA A 105 -18.38 15.58 -10.22
CA ALA A 105 -18.96 14.32 -10.66
C ALA A 105 -18.06 13.55 -11.65
N THR A 106 -17.21 14.25 -12.40
CA THR A 106 -16.21 13.63 -13.28
C THR A 106 -15.04 13.07 -12.47
N PHE A 107 -14.54 13.83 -11.49
CA PHE A 107 -13.51 13.35 -10.56
C PHE A 107 -13.96 12.10 -9.81
N SER A 108 -15.19 12.11 -9.29
CA SER A 108 -15.77 10.98 -8.57
C SER A 108 -15.85 9.72 -9.46
N ARG A 109 -16.34 9.87 -10.70
CA ARG A 109 -16.40 8.76 -11.67
C ARG A 109 -15.03 8.18 -12.01
N ALA A 110 -14.05 9.05 -12.30
CA ALA A 110 -12.69 8.60 -12.59
C ALA A 110 -12.04 7.92 -11.37
N PHE A 111 -12.28 8.41 -10.16
CA PHE A 111 -11.79 7.77 -8.95
C PHE A 111 -12.36 6.35 -8.79
N SER A 112 -13.66 6.16 -8.99
CA SER A 112 -14.29 4.84 -8.95
C SER A 112 -13.68 3.88 -9.97
N GLU A 113 -13.48 4.34 -11.20
CA GLU A 113 -12.82 3.56 -12.26
C GLU A 113 -11.38 3.16 -11.89
N PHE A 114 -10.61 4.08 -11.31
CA PHE A 114 -9.24 3.81 -10.85
C PHE A 114 -9.21 2.83 -9.67
N ALA A 115 -10.21 2.90 -8.78
CA ALA A 115 -10.35 1.98 -7.66
C ALA A 115 -10.73 0.56 -8.13
N GLU A 116 -11.72 0.44 -9.02
CA GLU A 116 -12.16 -0.83 -9.61
C GLU A 116 -11.05 -1.52 -10.39
N SER A 117 -10.29 -0.73 -11.17
CA SER A 117 -9.14 -1.25 -11.91
C SER A 117 -7.90 -1.49 -11.02
N GLY A 118 -7.93 -1.09 -9.74
CA GLY A 118 -6.78 -1.22 -8.83
C GLY A 118 -5.54 -0.46 -9.33
N LEU A 119 -5.73 0.70 -9.98
CA LEU A 119 -4.64 1.47 -10.60
C LEU A 119 -3.51 1.76 -9.61
N ALA A 120 -3.84 2.19 -8.38
CA ALA A 120 -2.86 2.48 -7.35
C ALA A 120 -2.01 1.25 -6.96
N SER A 121 -2.64 0.09 -6.82
CA SER A 121 -1.94 -1.17 -6.49
C SER A 121 -1.01 -1.60 -7.61
N ARG A 122 -1.47 -1.56 -8.86
CA ARG A 122 -0.67 -1.91 -10.06
C ARG A 122 0.51 -0.95 -10.26
N LEU A 123 0.28 0.33 -9.99
CA LEU A 123 1.29 1.37 -10.04
C LEU A 123 2.36 1.15 -8.96
N HIS A 124 1.94 0.85 -7.73
CA HIS A 124 2.85 0.52 -6.65
C HIS A 124 3.68 -0.74 -6.95
N GLU A 125 3.03 -1.79 -7.45
CA GLU A 125 3.70 -3.02 -7.89
C GLU A 125 4.74 -2.74 -8.99
N THR A 126 4.36 -1.96 -10.01
CA THR A 126 5.26 -1.57 -11.11
C THR A 126 6.46 -0.78 -10.60
N LEU A 127 6.25 0.14 -9.64
CA LEU A 127 7.34 0.90 -9.02
C LEU A 127 8.28 -0.02 -8.23
N ILE A 128 7.74 -0.92 -7.41
CA ILE A 128 8.55 -1.88 -6.66
C ILE A 128 9.35 -2.74 -7.63
N ALA A 129 8.72 -3.29 -8.66
CA ALA A 129 9.40 -4.12 -9.66
C ALA A 129 10.51 -3.35 -10.38
N ARG A 130 10.33 -2.05 -10.69
CA ARG A 130 11.37 -1.25 -11.34
C ARG A 130 12.51 -0.85 -10.42
N THR A 131 12.22 -0.58 -9.15
CA THR A 131 13.19 0.02 -8.22
C THR A 131 13.89 -0.99 -7.32
N MET A 132 13.24 -2.12 -7.05
CA MET A 132 13.70 -3.14 -6.10
C MET A 132 14.09 -4.45 -6.79
N ASP A 133 14.08 -4.51 -8.13
CA ASP A 133 14.60 -5.69 -8.84
C ASP A 133 16.09 -5.86 -8.54
N GLY A 134 16.49 -7.10 -8.19
CA GLY A 134 17.84 -7.42 -7.74
C GLY A 134 18.19 -6.98 -6.31
N HIS A 135 17.29 -6.31 -5.58
CA HIS A 135 17.50 -5.92 -4.19
C HIS A 135 16.88 -6.92 -3.21
N LEU A 136 17.69 -7.47 -2.31
CA LEU A 136 17.22 -8.37 -1.27
C LEU A 136 16.70 -7.56 -0.07
N VAL A 137 15.43 -7.74 0.29
CA VAL A 137 14.86 -7.17 1.52
C VAL A 137 15.12 -8.13 2.68
N GLU A 138 16.19 -7.90 3.44
CA GLU A 138 16.64 -8.82 4.50
C GLU A 138 15.82 -8.75 5.79
N HIS A 139 15.30 -7.56 6.14
CA HIS A 139 14.62 -7.37 7.42
C HIS A 139 13.19 -6.87 7.20
N ILE A 140 12.23 -7.70 7.57
CA ILE A 140 10.81 -7.33 7.64
C ILE A 140 10.46 -7.17 9.13
N SER A 141 10.47 -5.93 9.62
CA SER A 141 9.92 -5.62 10.95
C SER A 141 8.40 -5.56 10.83
N ARG A 142 7.71 -6.58 11.32
CA ARG A 142 6.24 -6.63 11.42
C ARG A 142 5.81 -6.32 12.83
N ASP A 143 5.39 -5.08 13.04
CA ASP A 143 4.71 -4.69 14.27
C ASP A 143 3.22 -5.01 14.18
N ALA A 144 2.71 -5.67 15.22
CA ALA A 144 1.28 -5.94 15.37
C ALA A 144 0.72 -4.94 16.38
N THR A 145 -0.24 -4.13 15.95
CA THR A 145 -1.03 -3.27 16.83
C THR A 145 -2.27 -4.03 17.30
N ALA A 146 -2.58 -3.91 18.59
CA ALA A 146 -3.81 -4.46 19.14
C ALA A 146 -4.97 -3.57 18.70
N ILE A 147 -5.88 -4.10 17.88
CA ILE A 147 -7.14 -3.45 17.52
C ILE A 147 -8.22 -4.06 18.40
N GLU A 148 -8.95 -3.23 19.14
CA GLU A 148 -10.09 -3.69 19.94
C GLU A 148 -11.21 -4.19 19.01
N ALA A 149 -11.40 -5.50 18.96
CA ALA A 149 -12.52 -6.07 18.23
C ALA A 149 -13.78 -6.07 19.11
N ARG A 150 -14.90 -5.55 18.58
CA ARG A 150 -16.24 -5.68 19.19
C ARG A 150 -16.87 -7.06 18.96
N GLU A 151 -16.04 -8.07 18.72
CA GLU A 151 -16.48 -9.45 18.51
C GLU A 151 -16.19 -10.31 19.74
N LYS A 152 -16.98 -11.37 19.94
CA LYS A 152 -16.70 -12.36 20.99
C LYS A 152 -15.82 -13.45 20.41
N ALA A 153 -14.78 -13.84 21.14
CA ALA A 153 -13.95 -14.98 20.76
C ALA A 153 -14.81 -16.25 20.62
N ALA A 154 -14.60 -17.00 19.54
CA ALA A 154 -15.36 -18.23 19.31
C ALA A 154 -15.04 -19.28 20.40
N PRO A 155 -16.03 -20.04 20.88
CA PRO A 155 -15.79 -21.09 21.87
C PRO A 155 -14.88 -22.16 21.28
N LYS A 156 -13.68 -22.30 21.84
CA LYS A 156 -12.72 -23.33 21.40
C LYS A 156 -13.28 -24.72 21.77
N PRO A 157 -13.23 -25.71 20.85
CA PRO A 157 -13.57 -27.08 21.20
C PRO A 157 -12.64 -27.55 22.33
N LYS A 158 -13.18 -28.25 23.33
CA LYS A 158 -12.41 -28.78 24.45
C LYS A 158 -11.38 -29.78 23.91
N ALA A 159 -10.14 -29.33 23.74
CA ALA A 159 -9.03 -30.22 23.43
C ALA A 159 -8.92 -31.29 24.52
N ALA A 160 -8.80 -32.55 24.12
CA ALA A 160 -8.57 -33.64 25.04
C ALA A 160 -7.33 -33.31 25.88
N LYS A 161 -7.47 -33.29 27.21
CA LYS A 161 -6.36 -33.00 28.11
C LYS A 161 -5.24 -33.99 27.80
N PRO A 162 -4.03 -33.54 27.41
CA PRO A 162 -2.94 -34.46 27.15
C PRO A 162 -2.68 -35.25 28.42
N LYS A 163 -2.56 -36.58 28.31
CA LYS A 163 -2.26 -37.45 29.45
C LYS A 163 -1.04 -36.87 30.18
N ARG A 164 -1.21 -36.52 31.45
CA ARG A 164 -0.14 -35.97 32.30
C ARG A 164 1.03 -36.96 32.28
N ARG A 165 2.11 -36.56 31.60
CA ARG A 165 3.35 -37.35 31.56
C ARG A 165 4.04 -37.23 32.92
N LYS A 166 4.65 -38.32 33.39
CA LYS A 166 5.43 -38.30 34.64
C LYS A 166 6.58 -37.31 34.48
N ARG A 167 6.80 -36.46 35.49
CA ARG A 167 7.97 -35.57 35.54
C ARG A 167 9.23 -36.43 35.51
N GLY A 168 10.14 -36.16 34.58
CA GLY A 168 11.43 -36.85 34.49
C GLY A 168 11.96 -37.05 33.06
N ARG A 169 13.19 -37.61 33.02
CA ARG A 169 13.88 -38.00 31.79
C ARG A 169 13.03 -39.02 31.01
N PRO A 170 12.91 -38.89 29.67
CA PRO A 170 12.29 -39.93 28.85
C PRO A 170 12.98 -41.28 29.09
N ARG A 171 12.22 -42.37 29.01
CA ARG A 171 12.81 -43.71 29.15
C ARG A 171 13.83 -43.92 28.02
N LYS A 172 14.90 -44.67 28.28
CA LYS A 172 15.93 -44.99 27.26
C LYS A 172 15.24 -45.68 26.07
N GLY A 173 15.29 -45.06 24.89
CA GLY A 173 14.57 -45.51 23.68
C GLY A 173 13.27 -44.76 23.35
N GLU A 174 12.78 -43.87 24.22
CA GLU A 174 11.57 -43.07 23.96
C GLU A 174 11.93 -41.82 23.13
N ALA A 175 11.84 -41.92 21.81
CA ALA A 175 11.94 -40.76 20.93
C ALA A 175 10.67 -39.91 21.06
N ARG A 176 10.80 -38.71 21.62
CA ARG A 176 9.69 -37.74 21.71
C ARG A 176 9.61 -36.97 20.39
N ALA A 177 8.70 -37.35 19.49
CA ALA A 177 8.39 -36.51 18.35
C ALA A 177 7.84 -35.16 18.85
N LYS A 178 8.56 -34.07 18.55
CA LYS A 178 8.02 -32.72 18.70
C LYS A 178 7.15 -32.47 17.47
N GLU A 179 5.93 -31.99 17.69
CA GLU A 179 5.16 -31.48 16.57
C GLU A 179 5.94 -30.32 15.93
N PRO A 180 6.06 -30.28 14.59
CA PRO A 180 6.83 -29.25 13.93
C PRO A 180 6.23 -27.89 14.22
N SER A 181 7.10 -26.91 14.47
CA SER A 181 6.70 -25.52 14.69
C SER A 181 5.99 -24.98 13.44
N ARG A 182 5.17 -23.93 13.59
CA ARG A 182 4.46 -23.38 12.42
C ARG A 182 5.42 -22.88 11.35
N LEU A 183 6.54 -22.29 11.76
CA LEU A 183 7.59 -21.85 10.83
C LEU A 183 8.14 -23.02 10.02
N GLU A 184 8.41 -24.16 10.67
CA GLU A 184 8.85 -25.39 10.00
C GLU A 184 7.79 -25.93 9.03
N ARG A 185 6.51 -25.89 9.40
CA ARG A 185 5.41 -26.29 8.50
C ARG A 185 5.30 -25.36 7.29
N GLN A 186 5.40 -24.05 7.52
CA GLN A 186 5.28 -23.03 6.48
C GLN A 186 6.37 -23.14 5.41
N LEU A 187 7.58 -23.62 5.74
CA LEU A 187 8.64 -23.85 4.75
C LEU A 187 8.23 -24.82 3.64
N THR A 188 7.30 -25.73 3.92
CA THR A 188 6.82 -26.76 2.98
C THR A 188 5.42 -26.49 2.39
N MET A 189 4.76 -25.39 2.80
CA MET A 189 3.39 -25.07 2.38
C MET A 189 3.37 -24.16 1.15
N SER A 190 2.36 -24.32 0.30
CA SER A 190 2.10 -23.37 -0.78
C SER A 190 1.36 -22.12 -0.26
N LEU A 191 1.44 -21.00 -0.98
CA LEU A 191 0.77 -19.74 -0.61
C LEU A 191 -0.76 -19.90 -0.38
N PRO A 192 -1.53 -20.61 -1.24
CA PRO A 192 -2.95 -20.85 -0.98
C PRO A 192 -3.20 -21.62 0.31
N GLN A 193 -2.35 -22.60 0.64
CA GLN A 193 -2.45 -23.36 1.88
C GLN A 193 -2.15 -22.49 3.10
N MET A 194 -1.16 -21.59 3.01
CA MET A 194 -0.86 -20.65 4.10
C MET A 194 -2.03 -19.70 4.36
N LEU A 195 -2.66 -19.19 3.30
CA LEU A 195 -3.83 -18.30 3.40
C LEU A 195 -5.03 -19.03 4.02
N ALA A 196 -5.23 -20.31 3.69
CA ALA A 196 -6.28 -21.14 4.30
C ALA A 196 -6.03 -21.45 5.78
N ASP A 197 -4.76 -21.59 6.21
CA ASP A 197 -4.36 -21.83 7.61
C ASP A 197 -4.44 -20.57 8.50
N LEU A 198 -4.65 -19.38 7.93
CA LEU A 198 -4.81 -18.17 8.72
C LEU A 198 -6.15 -18.20 9.49
N PRO A 199 -6.13 -17.93 10.81
CA PRO A 199 -7.36 -17.86 11.59
C PRO A 199 -8.22 -16.69 11.11
N ARG A 200 -9.46 -16.97 10.72
CA ARG A 200 -10.45 -15.96 10.30
C ARG A 200 -11.36 -15.50 11.44
N ALA A 201 -11.44 -16.29 12.51
CA ALA A 201 -12.26 -15.98 13.68
C ALA A 201 -11.46 -15.19 14.72
N CYS A 202 -12.18 -14.40 15.50
CA CYS A 202 -11.64 -13.65 16.64
C CYS A 202 -11.12 -14.59 17.74
N ASP A 203 -9.92 -14.33 18.26
CA ASP A 203 -9.28 -15.10 19.33
C ASP A 203 -8.74 -14.19 20.45
N VAL A 204 -8.36 -14.77 21.59
CA VAL A 204 -7.78 -14.04 22.72
C VAL A 204 -6.26 -14.02 22.59
N GLY A 205 -5.71 -12.83 22.36
CA GLY A 205 -4.29 -12.55 22.45
C GLY A 205 -3.88 -12.39 23.91
N THR A 206 -2.70 -12.90 24.29
CA THR A 206 -2.10 -12.64 25.60
C THR A 206 -0.68 -12.14 25.42
N LYS A 207 -0.28 -11.12 26.18
CA LYS A 207 1.09 -10.63 26.24
C LYS A 207 1.49 -10.42 27.68
N ARG A 208 2.69 -10.88 28.00
CA ARG A 208 3.34 -10.56 29.27
C ARG A 208 4.16 -9.28 29.11
N ASN A 209 3.90 -8.29 29.96
CA ASN A 209 4.67 -7.05 29.95
C ASN A 209 6.02 -7.22 30.68
N ALA A 210 6.90 -6.21 30.58
CA ALA A 210 8.22 -6.23 31.22
C ALA A 210 8.16 -6.32 32.76
N LYS A 211 7.02 -5.94 33.36
CA LYS A 211 6.75 -6.06 34.81
C LYS A 211 6.19 -7.43 35.20
N GLY A 212 6.08 -8.36 34.25
CA GLY A 212 5.63 -9.72 34.48
C GLY A 212 4.11 -9.93 34.51
N HIS A 213 3.31 -8.87 34.33
CA HIS A 213 1.84 -8.97 34.25
C HIS A 213 1.39 -9.45 32.87
N THR A 214 0.41 -10.34 32.84
CA THR A 214 -0.22 -10.82 31.60
C THR A 214 -1.47 -9.99 31.33
N THR A 215 -1.51 -9.34 30.18
CA THR A 215 -2.71 -8.65 29.68
C THR A 215 -3.30 -9.49 28.55
N SER A 216 -4.62 -9.67 28.57
CA SER A 216 -5.36 -10.38 27.53
C SER A 216 -6.29 -9.41 26.81
N TRP A 217 -6.39 -9.54 25.50
CA TRP A 217 -7.32 -8.75 24.70
C TRP A 217 -7.82 -9.57 23.52
N ILE A 218 -8.98 -9.18 23.01
CA ILE A 218 -9.64 -9.86 21.90
C ILE A 218 -9.03 -9.30 20.60
N VAL A 219 -8.53 -10.17 19.72
CA VAL A 219 -7.87 -9.79 18.47
C VAL A 219 -8.28 -10.66 17.31
N TYR A 220 -8.19 -10.06 16.13
CA TYR A 220 -8.00 -10.81 14.90
C TYR A 220 -6.52 -11.12 14.75
N GLY A 221 -6.19 -12.40 14.83
CA GLY A 221 -4.80 -12.86 14.81
C GLY A 221 -4.59 -13.92 15.87
N ARG A 222 -3.77 -14.91 15.55
CA ARG A 222 -3.51 -16.01 16.49
C ARG A 222 -2.68 -15.51 17.67
N PRO A 223 -3.00 -15.89 18.92
CA PRO A 223 -2.04 -15.77 20.01
C PRO A 223 -0.74 -16.49 19.63
N ARG A 224 0.40 -15.84 19.89
CA ARG A 224 1.74 -16.41 19.70
C ARG A 224 1.98 -17.59 20.64
#